data_AF-A0A4Q3YIP9-F1
#
_entry.id   AF-A0A4Q3YIP9-F1
#
_cell.length_a   1.000
_cell.length_b   1.000
_cell.length_c   1.000
_cell.angle_alpha   90.00
_cell.angle_beta   90.00
_cell.angle_gamma   90.00
#
_symmetry.space_group_name_H-M   'P 1'
#
loop_
_entity.id
_entity.type
_entity.pdbx_description
1 polymer ?
#
loop_
_entity_poly.entity_id
_entity_poly.type
_entity_poly.pdbx_seq_one_letter_code
_entity_poly.pdbx_strand_id
1 'polypeptide(L)'
;MSELHYDIVIVGGGPAGLTLALALTRAMGGLKLALVDRRPFSVPKDQRASAIAAGVRRVFEQLGAWNDVAPASEPIRKMKITDSGLGDMSRPLFLSFDGEVKPGEPFAHM
;
A
#
# COMPACT_ATOMS: atom_id res chain seq x y z
N MET A 1 -30.87 4.61 -23.59
CA MET A 1 -29.76 4.86 -22.66
C MET A 1 -28.53 5.14 -23.51
N SER A 2 -27.81 6.24 -23.27
CA SER A 2 -26.56 6.50 -24.00
C SER A 2 -25.45 5.58 -23.46
N GLU A 3 -24.71 4.94 -24.37
CA GLU A 3 -23.59 4.08 -24.02
C GLU A 3 -22.41 4.91 -23.50
N LEU A 4 -21.89 4.57 -22.33
CA LEU A 4 -20.73 5.23 -21.74
C LEU A 4 -19.46 4.46 -22.16
N HIS A 5 -18.68 5.04 -23.07
CA HIS A 5 -17.36 4.51 -23.42
C HIS A 5 -16.30 5.02 -22.44
N TYR A 6 -15.41 4.13 -22.02
CA TYR A 6 -14.21 4.39 -21.22
C TYR A 6 -13.04 3.65 -21.85
N ASP A 7 -11.83 4.22 -21.80
CA ASP A 7 -10.62 3.58 -22.29
C ASP A 7 -10.14 2.51 -21.30
N ILE A 8 -10.29 2.78 -20.00
CA ILE A 8 -9.87 1.90 -18.91
C ILE A 8 -10.95 1.89 -17.83
N VAL A 9 -11.32 0.69 -17.37
CA VAL A 9 -12.16 0.49 -16.19
C VAL A 9 -11.37 -0.28 -15.14
N ILE A 10 -11.19 0.32 -13.97
CA ILE A 10 -10.56 -0.29 -12.80
C ILE A 10 -11.67 -0.71 -11.83
N VAL A 11 -11.72 -2.01 -11.52
CA VAL A 11 -12.69 -2.58 -10.58
C VAL A 11 -12.00 -2.81 -9.23
N GLY A 12 -12.37 -2.01 -8.22
CA GLY A 12 -11.84 -2.05 -6.86
C GLY A 12 -11.13 -0.75 -6.47
N GLY A 13 -11.75 0.03 -5.60
CA GLY A 13 -11.27 1.26 -4.98
C GLY A 13 -10.42 1.06 -3.73
N GLY A 14 -9.72 -0.07 -3.63
CA GLY A 14 -8.72 -0.30 -2.58
C GLY A 14 -7.37 0.36 -2.91
N PRO A 15 -6.34 0.18 -2.05
CA PRO A 15 -5.03 0.80 -2.26
C PRO A 15 -4.44 0.53 -3.64
N ALA A 16 -4.52 -0.71 -4.15
CA ALA A 16 -4.01 -1.05 -5.48
C ALA A 16 -4.73 -0.29 -6.61
N GLY A 17 -6.06 -0.28 -6.61
CA GLY A 17 -6.84 0.35 -7.68
C GLY A 17 -6.78 1.88 -7.64
N LEU A 18 -6.79 2.48 -6.45
CA LEU A 18 -6.57 3.92 -6.30
C LEU A 18 -5.17 4.34 -6.74
N THR A 19 -4.15 3.54 -6.39
CA THR A 19 -2.76 3.78 -6.83
C THR A 19 -2.64 3.71 -8.35
N LEU A 20 -3.25 2.69 -8.98
CA LEU A 20 -3.25 2.55 -10.43
C LEU A 20 -4.00 3.69 -11.12
N ALA A 21 -5.19 4.06 -10.61
CA ALA A 21 -5.97 5.17 -11.15
C ALA A 21 -5.19 6.49 -11.11
N LEU A 22 -4.53 6.77 -9.98
CA LEU A 22 -3.69 7.96 -9.82
C LEU A 22 -2.49 7.94 -10.78
N ALA A 23 -1.80 6.80 -10.90
CA ALA A 23 -0.66 6.65 -11.78
C ALA A 23 -1.05 6.88 -13.26
N LEU A 24 -2.13 6.24 -13.72
CA LEU A 24 -2.62 6.37 -15.10
C LEU A 24 -3.08 7.79 -15.40
N THR A 25 -3.82 8.42 -14.49
CA THR A 25 -4.30 9.79 -14.66
C THR A 25 -3.15 10.79 -14.81
N ARG A 26 -2.03 10.57 -14.09
CA ARG A 26 -0.85 11.44 -14.18
C ARG A 26 0.03 11.16 -15.40
N ALA A 27 0.18 9.89 -15.76
CA ALA A 27 1.07 9.48 -16.85
C ALA A 27 0.43 9.64 -18.24
N MET A 28 -0.89 9.44 -18.34
CA MET A 28 -1.61 9.37 -19.61
C MET A 28 -2.80 10.34 -19.60
N GLY A 29 -2.50 11.61 -19.82
CA GLY A 29 -3.53 12.63 -20.01
C GLY A 29 -4.45 12.32 -21.19
N GLY A 30 -5.74 12.61 -21.03
CA GLY A 30 -6.75 12.43 -22.08
C GLY A 30 -7.46 11.07 -22.09
N LEU A 31 -7.02 10.09 -21.29
CA LEU A 31 -7.77 8.84 -21.11
C LEU A 31 -9.03 9.05 -20.29
N LYS A 32 -10.13 8.48 -20.76
CA LYS A 32 -11.38 8.39 -20.03
C LYS A 32 -11.37 7.13 -19.16
N LEU A 33 -10.98 7.31 -17.89
CA LEU A 33 -10.86 6.25 -16.91
C LEU A 33 -12.08 6.19 -15.98
N ALA A 34 -12.59 4.98 -15.72
CA ALA A 34 -13.56 4.71 -14.66
C ALA A 34 -12.90 3.92 -13.53
N LEU A 35 -13.04 4.38 -12.29
CA LEU A 35 -12.75 3.60 -11.09
C LEU A 35 -14.09 3.26 -10.43
N VAL A 36 -14.37 1.98 -10.29
CA VAL A 36 -15.63 1.50 -9.71
C VAL A 36 -15.35 0.65 -8.49
N ASP A 37 -16.12 0.86 -7.42
CA ASP A 37 -16.15 0.00 -6.25
C ASP A 37 -17.61 -0.16 -5.81
N ARG A 38 -17.91 -1.28 -5.15
CA ARG A 38 -19.22 -1.50 -4.52
C ARG A 38 -19.41 -0.59 -3.30
N ARG A 39 -18.33 -0.24 -2.62
CA ARG A 39 -18.31 0.64 -1.45
C ARG A 39 -18.29 2.11 -1.91
N PRO A 40 -18.86 3.02 -1.12
CA PRO A 40 -18.67 4.45 -1.35
C PRO A 40 -17.18 4.82 -1.32
N PHE A 41 -16.76 5.74 -2.19
CA PHE A 41 -15.43 6.34 -2.12
C PHE A 41 -15.38 7.31 -0.94
N SER A 42 -14.96 6.80 0.21
CA SER A 42 -14.69 7.55 1.42
C SER A 42 -13.49 6.97 2.14
N VAL A 43 -12.83 7.79 2.96
CA VAL A 43 -11.74 7.31 3.82
C VAL A 43 -12.34 6.31 4.82
N PRO A 44 -11.93 5.03 4.83
CA PRO A 44 -12.46 4.04 5.75
C PRO A 44 -12.12 4.42 7.19
N LYS A 45 -13.07 4.23 8.12
CA LYS A 45 -12.79 4.26 9.57
C LYS A 45 -12.19 2.92 10.01
N ASP A 46 -11.01 2.62 9.51
CA ASP A 46 -10.27 1.39 9.79
C ASP A 46 -9.06 1.72 10.67
N GLN A 47 -8.97 1.09 11.85
CA GLN A 47 -7.87 1.30 12.79
C GLN A 47 -6.73 0.30 12.62
N ARG A 48 -6.82 -0.59 11.62
CA ARG A 48 -5.73 -1.53 11.34
C ARG A 48 -4.52 -0.77 10.78
N ALA A 49 -3.35 -1.08 11.34
CA ALA A 49 -2.08 -0.64 10.77
C ALA A 49 -1.76 -1.45 9.49
N SER A 50 -0.98 -0.85 8.58
CA SER A 50 -0.57 -1.50 7.33
C SER A 50 0.93 -1.36 7.15
N ALA A 51 1.61 -2.49 6.92
CA ALA A 51 3.03 -2.46 6.58
C ALA A 51 3.22 -2.09 5.10
N ILE A 52 3.81 -0.93 4.84
CA ILE A 52 4.18 -0.44 3.51
C ILE A 52 5.66 -0.74 3.26
N ALA A 53 5.94 -1.73 2.41
CA ALA A 53 7.30 -2.08 2.01
C ALA A 53 8.01 -0.92 1.30
N ALA A 54 9.34 -0.84 1.41
CA ALA A 54 10.15 0.22 0.80
C ALA A 54 9.88 0.43 -0.70
N GLY A 55 9.64 -0.65 -1.46
CA GLY A 55 9.26 -0.55 -2.87
C GLY A 55 7.93 0.17 -3.10
N VAL A 56 6.92 -0.10 -2.27
CA VAL A 56 5.61 0.57 -2.34
C VAL A 56 5.71 2.03 -1.89
N ARG A 57 6.48 2.30 -0.83
CA ARG A 57 6.80 3.67 -0.41
C ARG A 57 7.34 4.48 -1.59
N ARG A 58 8.29 3.96 -2.36
CA ARG A 58 8.86 4.64 -3.54
C ARG A 58 7.81 4.93 -4.60
N VAL A 59 6.86 4.02 -4.84
CA VAL A 59 5.72 4.28 -5.72
C VAL A 59 4.89 5.45 -5.19
N PHE A 60 4.58 5.48 -3.90
CA PHE A 60 3.83 6.58 -3.28
C PHE A 60 4.61 7.90 -3.31
N GLU A 61 5.94 7.88 -3.18
CA GLU A 61 6.78 9.07 -3.35
C GLU A 61 6.70 9.61 -4.78
N GLN A 62 6.83 8.76 -5.80
CA GLN A 62 6.67 9.16 -7.20
C GLN A 62 5.26 9.70 -7.50
N LEU A 63 4.25 9.15 -6.83
CA LEU A 63 2.87 9.63 -6.90
C LEU A 63 2.58 10.77 -5.92
N GLY A 64 3.56 11.30 -5.19
CA GLY A 64 3.40 12.40 -4.23
C GLY A 64 2.47 12.10 -3.05
N ALA A 65 1.99 10.86 -2.90
CA ALA A 65 1.09 10.43 -1.83
C ALA A 65 1.85 10.17 -0.52
N TRP A 66 3.15 9.89 -0.58
CA TRP A 66 3.94 9.57 0.61
C TRP A 66 4.01 10.72 1.62
N ASN A 67 3.98 11.97 1.15
CA ASN A 67 4.05 13.15 2.02
C ASN A 67 2.90 13.21 3.04
N ASP A 68 1.72 12.72 2.64
CA ASP A 68 0.54 12.68 3.52
C ASP A 68 0.56 11.47 4.46
N VAL A 69 1.28 10.40 4.10
CA VAL A 69 1.40 9.17 4.88
C VAL A 69 2.51 9.27 5.93
N ALA A 70 3.65 9.88 5.57
CA ALA A 70 4.86 9.89 6.37
C ALA A 70 4.67 10.37 7.83
N PRO A 71 3.88 11.45 8.12
CA PRO A 71 3.71 11.95 9.49
C PRO A 71 3.01 10.96 10.43
N ALA A 72 2.24 10.02 9.90
CA ALA A 72 1.50 9.03 10.66
C ALA A 72 2.13 7.63 10.60
N SER A 73 3.37 7.52 10.09
CA SER A 73 4.04 6.24 9.86
C SER A 73 5.24 6.04 10.79
N GLU A 74 5.51 4.79 11.18
CA GLU A 74 6.69 4.40 11.96
C GLU A 74 7.61 3.47 11.13
N PRO A 75 8.91 3.79 10.98
CA PRO A 75 9.86 2.93 10.26
C PRO A 75 10.04 1.55 10.92
N ILE A 76 9.79 0.50 10.15
CA ILE A 76 10.11 -0.87 10.55
C ILE A 76 11.55 -1.17 10.12
N ARG A 77 12.45 -1.30 11.10
CA ARG A 77 13.89 -1.56 10.88
C ARG A 77 14.27 -3.03 10.96
N LYS A 78 13.49 -3.82 11.70
CA LYS A 78 13.70 -5.26 11.88
C LYS A 78 12.38 -5.98 12.02
N MET A 79 12.27 -7.17 11.45
CA MET A 79 11.13 -8.07 11.60
C MET A 79 11.62 -9.46 12.01
N LYS A 80 11.01 -10.02 13.05
CA LYS A 80 11.24 -11.39 13.50
C LYS A 80 9.92 -12.15 13.37
N ILE A 81 9.91 -13.21 12.57
CA ILE A 81 8.76 -14.05 12.32
C ILE A 81 8.94 -15.34 13.10
N THR A 82 8.02 -15.56 14.03
CA THR A 82 7.90 -16.77 14.85
C THR A 82 6.53 -17.37 14.60
N ASP A 83 6.42 -18.69 14.64
CA ASP A 83 5.16 -19.42 14.68
C ASP A 83 5.13 -20.24 15.98
N SER A 84 3.97 -20.29 16.61
CA SER A 84 3.76 -21.08 17.83
C SER A 84 2.29 -21.08 18.19
N GLY A 85 1.77 -22.25 18.54
CA GLY A 85 0.40 -22.46 19.01
C GLY A 85 0.21 -22.20 20.50
N LEU A 86 -1.02 -22.42 20.98
CA LEU A 86 -1.31 -22.38 22.41
C LEU A 86 -0.60 -23.56 23.11
N GLY A 87 0.30 -23.27 24.05
CA GLY A 87 0.99 -24.27 24.87
C GLY A 87 2.45 -24.55 24.50
N ASP A 88 2.98 -23.93 23.44
CA ASP A 88 4.38 -24.09 23.06
C ASP A 88 5.32 -23.46 24.10
N MET A 89 6.29 -24.25 24.60
CA MET A 89 7.27 -23.79 25.59
C MET A 89 8.36 -22.89 25.01
N SER A 90 8.50 -22.82 23.69
CA SER A 90 9.46 -21.95 23.02
C SER A 90 8.90 -21.41 21.71
N ARG A 91 9.36 -20.22 21.30
CA ARG A 91 8.97 -19.55 20.06
C ARG A 91 10.14 -19.54 19.09
N PRO A 92 10.35 -20.62 18.30
CA PRO A 92 11.46 -20.66 17.36
C PRO A 92 11.34 -19.52 16.35
N LEU A 93 12.47 -18.87 16.08
CA LEU A 93 12.58 -17.86 15.04
C LEU A 93 12.69 -18.58 13.68
N PHE A 94 11.69 -18.41 12.83
CA PHE A 94 11.69 -19.04 11.50
C PHE A 94 12.33 -18.16 10.44
N LEU A 95 12.06 -16.86 10.51
CA LEU A 95 12.55 -15.90 9.52
C LEU A 95 12.81 -14.56 10.18
N SER A 96 13.92 -13.93 9.83
CA SER A 96 14.24 -12.57 10.23
C SER A 96 14.59 -11.72 9.03
N PHE A 97 14.03 -10.51 8.99
CA PHE A 97 14.47 -9.43 8.13
C PHE A 97 15.15 -8.39 9.02
N ASP A 98 16.37 -8.00 8.67
CA ASP A 98 17.12 -6.98 9.40
C ASP A 98 17.97 -6.17 8.41
N GLY A 99 18.46 -5.03 8.88
CA GLY A 99 19.27 -4.12 8.09
C GLY A 99 18.45 -3.15 7.25
N GLU A 100 19.15 -2.46 6.36
CA GLU A 100 18.60 -1.38 5.55
C GLU A 100 18.52 -1.79 4.08
N VAL A 101 17.51 -1.30 3.36
CA VAL A 101 17.39 -1.55 1.91
C VAL A 101 18.47 -0.78 1.15
N LYS A 102 18.81 0.40 1.67
CA LYS A 102 19.91 1.29 1.29
C LYS A 102 20.35 2.03 2.56
N PRO A 103 21.56 2.63 2.61
CA PRO A 103 21.97 3.44 3.76
C PRO A 103 20.88 4.43 4.21
N GLY A 104 20.38 4.28 5.44
CA GLY A 104 19.32 5.09 6.05
C GLY A 104 17.88 4.79 5.60
N GLU A 105 17.65 3.76 4.78
CA GLU A 105 16.32 3.39 4.27
C GLU A 105 15.79 2.13 5.00
N PRO A 106 14.72 2.25 5.82
CA PRO A 106 14.12 1.10 6.49
C PRO A 106 13.43 0.17 5.46
N PHE A 107 13.24 -1.10 5.82
CA PHE A 107 12.64 -2.08 4.91
C PHE A 107 11.15 -1.86 4.67
N ALA A 108 10.45 -1.26 5.64
CA ALA A 108 9.04 -0.91 5.56
C ALA A 108 8.70 0.23 6.53
N HIS A 109 7.48 0.72 6.44
CA HIS A 109 6.85 1.58 7.44
C HIS A 109 5.52 0.95 7.87
N MET A 110 5.09 1.19 9.10
CA MET A 110 3.76 0.81 9.61
C MET A 110 2.91 2.03 9.91
#